data_AF-A0AA35V4A2-F1
#
_entry.id   AF-A0AA35V4A2-F1
#
_cell.length_a   1.000
_cell.length_b   1.000
_cell.length_c   1.000
_cell.angle_alpha   90.00
_cell.angle_beta   90.00
_cell.angle_gamma   90.00
#
_symmetry.space_group_name_H-M   'P 1'
#
loop_
_entity.id
_entity.type
_entity.pdbx_description
1 polymer ?
#
loop_
_entity_poly.entity_id
_entity_poly.type
_entity_poly.pdbx_seq_one_letter_code
_entity_poly.pdbx_strand_id
1 'polypeptide(L)'
;MIKFSFTLNPFCTCNIPKPRSKLQTVNGFFRPTAEEKAFSKTHPPFLFTKISALFLLFLCFLLYPFPAKHAVVSPCSRASRIINIIFNSPTILRWNVVGNGKGLECIYRNNYTEEEEKGVAVLSVDEYNDIQWLVRCPLPPTNFSSVVTLRSRGTITIADTTVVAMNYWENLAYEAVLDGNTAVVFVKGISHRQDKASDPNRFRCHFGFGNQNYILTSKALTAAQEVVRCALPKSLEIHPEKSQGIRATVSFQLPMRNHHHRTIFVPSVAKLSSSKFEINTPKHDLCVCTMLWNQADSIREWITYHSWLGVQKWFIYDNNSDDGIESVINKLDLEGFNVSRHVWPWIKTQEAGFSHCAIKAKSECNWVSFMDVDEFYYFPNLPGHGALRTLVSNHTSSPSIGELRTRCHSFGPSGLRSPPKNGVTVGYTCRLQRPERHKSIVRPEALDTTLMMWAKFYRRVATYVADWKDSQNEGSRDRAPGLGTEPIEPADWRLRFCEVWDTGLRDVVLANLDDVLPRGRYLGGIDI
;
A
#
# COMPACT_ATOMS: atom_id res chain seq x y z
N MET A 1 37.31 19.31 -14.62
CA MET A 1 36.95 20.43 -13.72
C MET A 1 35.44 20.64 -13.92
N ILE A 2 34.60 20.96 -12.94
CA ILE A 2 34.80 21.20 -11.50
C ILE A 2 34.13 20.06 -10.70
N LYS A 3 34.67 19.73 -9.51
CA LYS A 3 34.02 18.79 -8.56
C LYS A 3 33.28 19.59 -7.49
N PHE A 4 32.09 19.15 -7.10
CA PHE A 4 31.58 19.34 -5.74
C PHE A 4 31.52 17.98 -5.06
N SER A 5 31.92 17.95 -3.79
CA SER A 5 32.06 16.73 -3.00
C SER A 5 31.51 16.99 -1.59
N PHE A 6 30.50 16.22 -1.19
CA PHE A 6 30.07 16.16 0.21
C PHE A 6 30.56 14.85 0.82
N THR A 7 31.72 14.92 1.48
CA THR A 7 32.21 13.88 2.36
C THR A 7 31.50 13.95 3.71
N LEU A 8 30.71 12.93 4.04
CA LEU A 8 30.29 12.67 5.42
C LEU A 8 31.30 11.72 6.07
N ASN A 9 31.76 12.08 7.27
CA ASN A 9 32.90 11.46 7.94
C ASN A 9 32.45 10.30 8.85
N PRO A 10 32.96 9.07 8.70
CA PRO A 10 32.46 7.91 9.43
C PRO A 10 33.13 7.73 10.81
N PHE A 11 32.57 8.34 11.86
CA PHE A 11 32.98 8.09 13.25
C PHE A 11 31.80 7.86 14.20
N CYS A 12 31.38 6.60 14.31
CA CYS A 12 30.62 6.07 15.46
C CYS A 12 30.99 4.58 15.64
N THR A 13 32.03 4.31 16.42
CA THR A 13 32.55 2.95 16.68
C THR A 13 31.85 2.29 17.88
N CYS A 14 30.78 1.54 17.62
CA CYS A 14 30.23 0.61 18.62
C CYS A 14 31.05 -0.68 18.67
N ASN A 15 31.78 -0.89 19.77
CA ASN A 15 32.52 -2.13 20.01
C ASN A 15 31.58 -3.34 20.15
N ILE A 16 31.83 -4.40 19.37
CA ILE A 16 31.24 -5.74 19.56
C ILE A 16 32.40 -6.76 19.56
N PRO A 17 32.46 -7.71 20.53
CA PRO A 17 33.61 -8.61 20.64
C PRO A 17 33.77 -9.56 19.44
N LYS A 18 35.01 -9.75 18.99
CA LYS A 18 35.35 -10.80 18.01
C LYS A 18 35.28 -12.19 18.67
N PRO A 19 34.50 -13.15 18.14
CA PRO A 19 34.74 -14.56 18.44
C PRO A 19 36.08 -15.00 17.82
N ARG A 20 36.83 -15.87 18.51
CA ARG A 20 38.09 -16.45 18.00
C ARG A 20 37.77 -17.54 16.97
N SER A 21 38.13 -17.32 15.70
CA SER A 21 38.32 -18.42 14.74
C SER A 21 39.73 -19.01 14.89
N LYS A 22 39.85 -20.34 14.94
CA LYS A 22 41.13 -21.04 14.79
C LYS A 22 41.48 -21.18 13.31
N LEU A 23 42.76 -21.35 13.01
CA LEU A 23 43.26 -21.65 11.66
C LEU A 23 42.73 -23.01 11.19
N GLN A 24 42.47 -23.12 9.89
CA GLN A 24 42.90 -24.30 9.13
C GLN A 24 43.26 -23.90 7.69
N THR A 25 44.35 -24.45 7.19
CA THR A 25 44.99 -24.13 5.91
C THR A 25 44.74 -25.20 4.86
N VAL A 26 44.43 -24.81 3.63
CA VAL A 26 44.69 -25.63 2.42
C VAL A 26 45.21 -24.69 1.32
N ASN A 27 46.15 -25.18 0.51
CA ASN A 27 46.83 -24.41 -0.54
C ASN A 27 46.06 -24.39 -1.86
N GLY A 28 46.31 -23.39 -2.72
CA GLY A 28 45.81 -23.33 -4.09
C GLY A 28 46.58 -22.31 -4.94
N PHE A 29 47.43 -22.78 -5.85
CA PHE A 29 48.28 -21.95 -6.72
C PHE A 29 47.45 -21.11 -7.71
N PHE A 30 47.83 -19.84 -7.92
CA PHE A 30 48.60 -19.42 -9.11
C PHE A 30 49.25 -18.04 -8.90
N ARG A 31 50.14 -17.61 -9.82
CA ARG A 31 51.07 -16.45 -9.69
C ARG A 31 51.06 -15.57 -10.98
N PRO A 32 51.80 -14.44 -11.09
CA PRO A 32 51.14 -13.17 -11.45
C PRO A 32 51.80 -12.35 -12.59
N THR A 33 51.15 -11.24 -12.97
CA THR A 33 51.76 -9.99 -13.48
C THR A 33 51.00 -8.80 -12.84
N ALA A 34 51.55 -7.66 -12.40
CA ALA A 34 52.82 -6.92 -12.56
C ALA A 34 52.73 -5.66 -13.45
N GLU A 35 53.50 -4.62 -13.08
CA GLU A 35 53.51 -3.19 -13.47
C GLU A 35 52.61 -2.29 -12.60
N GLU A 36 53.12 -1.41 -11.71
CA GLU A 36 54.19 -0.39 -11.75
C GLU A 36 53.83 0.97 -12.40
N LYS A 37 53.69 2.00 -11.56
CA LYS A 37 54.63 3.15 -11.54
C LYS A 37 54.42 4.04 -10.31
N ALA A 38 55.50 4.65 -9.83
CA ALA A 38 55.51 5.50 -8.64
C ALA A 38 56.50 6.67 -8.77
N PHE A 39 56.15 7.83 -8.21
CA PHE A 39 57.03 8.97 -7.88
C PHE A 39 56.35 9.70 -6.69
N SER A 40 56.94 9.99 -5.52
CA SER A 40 58.26 10.61 -5.17
C SER A 40 58.33 12.09 -5.55
N LYS A 41 58.67 13.08 -4.70
CA LYS A 41 58.88 13.27 -3.23
C LYS A 41 58.66 14.79 -2.96
N THR A 42 58.38 15.29 -1.75
CA THR A 42 59.37 15.91 -0.80
C THR A 42 58.64 16.69 0.33
N HIS A 43 59.39 17.18 1.33
CA HIS A 43 59.00 17.84 2.61
C HIS A 43 60.11 18.86 2.99
N PRO A 44 60.08 19.62 4.12
CA PRO A 44 59.02 20.33 4.87
C PRO A 44 59.50 21.80 5.15
N PRO A 45 59.60 22.36 6.40
CA PRO A 45 58.66 22.54 7.52
C PRO A 45 58.43 24.03 7.93
N PHE A 46 57.59 24.31 8.94
CA PHE A 46 57.84 25.37 9.95
C PHE A 46 57.06 25.10 11.27
N LEU A 47 57.43 25.75 12.37
CA LEU A 47 57.00 25.47 13.76
C LEU A 47 56.25 26.65 14.44
N PHE A 48 55.73 26.38 15.66
CA PHE A 48 55.34 27.26 16.81
C PHE A 48 53.91 26.93 17.32
N THR A 49 53.65 26.02 18.27
CA THR A 49 53.98 25.87 19.73
C THR A 49 53.09 26.65 20.73
N LYS A 50 52.77 25.98 21.85
CA LYS A 50 51.97 26.32 23.07
C LYS A 50 50.56 25.68 23.11
N ILE A 51 50.11 24.91 24.13
CA ILE A 51 50.35 24.80 25.61
C ILE A 51 49.68 25.96 26.37
N SER A 52 48.73 25.79 27.31
CA SER A 52 48.16 24.58 27.97
C SER A 52 46.62 24.75 28.19
N ALA A 53 45.83 24.14 29.10
CA ALA A 53 46.11 23.50 30.40
C ALA A 53 45.11 22.36 30.80
N LEU A 54 44.68 22.34 32.08
CA LEU A 54 43.95 21.30 32.82
C LEU A 54 42.41 21.40 32.66
N PHE A 55 41.57 20.37 32.89
CA PHE A 55 41.43 19.38 33.99
C PHE A 55 40.85 19.97 35.30
N LEU A 56 39.99 19.18 35.99
CA LEU A 56 39.02 19.53 37.07
C LEU A 56 37.62 19.90 36.54
N LEU A 57 36.50 19.40 37.09
CA LEU A 57 36.30 18.45 38.20
C LEU A 57 35.54 17.16 37.78
N PHE A 58 35.80 16.10 38.53
CA PHE A 58 34.96 14.89 38.65
C PHE A 58 34.51 14.80 40.13
N LEU A 59 33.44 14.03 40.42
CA LEU A 59 32.82 13.81 41.76
C LEU A 59 32.06 14.98 42.42
N CYS A 60 30.72 14.82 42.49
CA CYS A 60 29.73 15.33 43.48
C CYS A 60 28.35 15.39 42.78
N PHE A 61 27.21 14.84 43.23
CA PHE A 61 26.87 13.81 44.25
C PHE A 61 25.82 12.91 43.55
N LEU A 62 25.96 11.57 43.48
CA LEU A 62 25.41 10.61 44.46
C LEU A 62 24.56 11.20 45.61
N LEU A 63 23.27 11.43 45.37
CA LEU A 63 22.17 11.29 46.35
C LEU A 63 20.80 11.61 45.69
N TYR A 64 20.00 10.58 45.40
CA TYR A 64 18.51 10.48 45.56
C TYR A 64 17.99 9.24 44.77
N PRO A 65 16.97 8.48 45.24
CA PRO A 65 16.65 7.17 44.68
C PRO A 65 15.30 7.07 43.94
N PHE A 66 15.30 6.35 42.80
CA PHE A 66 14.12 5.72 42.17
C PHE A 66 12.99 6.67 41.66
N PRO A 67 11.99 6.17 40.90
CA PRO A 67 11.81 4.80 40.38
C PRO A 67 11.89 4.68 38.85
N ALA A 68 12.22 3.48 38.39
CA ALA A 68 11.95 3.10 37.01
C ALA A 68 10.44 3.03 36.77
N LYS A 69 9.94 3.74 35.76
CA LYS A 69 8.63 3.47 35.16
C LYS A 69 8.85 2.72 33.84
N HIS A 70 8.32 1.50 33.77
CA HIS A 70 8.09 0.83 32.48
C HIS A 70 7.03 1.64 31.71
N ALA A 71 7.47 2.59 30.90
CA ALA A 71 6.64 3.18 29.87
C ALA A 71 6.39 2.10 28.81
N VAL A 72 5.29 1.35 28.97
CA VAL A 72 4.74 0.52 27.90
C VAL A 72 4.24 1.49 26.83
N VAL A 73 5.09 1.77 25.83
CA VAL A 73 4.75 2.63 24.71
C VAL A 73 3.70 1.90 23.86
N SER A 74 2.44 2.20 24.11
CA SER A 74 1.32 1.84 23.23
C SER A 74 1.61 2.36 21.82
N PRO A 75 1.60 1.53 20.77
CA PRO A 75 1.90 1.97 19.41
C PRO A 75 0.87 3.01 18.94
N CYS A 76 1.34 4.04 18.25
CA CYS A 76 0.48 5.12 17.76
C CYS A 76 -0.49 4.62 16.67
N SER A 77 -1.79 4.70 16.94
CA SER A 77 -2.86 4.22 16.06
C SER A 77 -3.97 5.25 15.80
N ARG A 78 -3.67 6.55 15.90
CA ARG A 78 -4.63 7.63 15.56
C ARG A 78 -4.85 7.85 14.05
N ALA A 79 -4.19 7.06 13.20
CA ALA A 79 -4.40 7.00 11.75
C ALA A 79 -5.76 6.42 11.32
N SER A 80 -6.64 6.04 12.26
CA SER A 80 -7.94 5.44 11.98
C SER A 80 -9.01 6.11 12.84
N ARG A 81 -9.81 7.01 12.24
CA ARG A 81 -11.01 7.61 12.87
C ARG A 81 -12.21 6.65 12.93
N ILE A 82 -12.02 5.43 12.41
CA ILE A 82 -13.04 4.41 12.14
C ILE A 82 -12.48 3.05 12.58
N ILE A 83 -13.32 2.21 13.20
CA ILE A 83 -13.05 0.78 13.40
C ILE A 83 -13.75 -0.01 12.29
N ASN A 84 -12.97 -0.77 11.53
CA ASN A 84 -13.48 -1.63 10.46
C ASN A 84 -13.75 -3.05 10.96
N ILE A 85 -14.92 -3.61 10.63
CA ILE A 85 -15.36 -4.94 11.06
C ILE A 85 -15.81 -5.73 9.84
N ILE A 86 -15.12 -6.84 9.57
CA ILE A 86 -15.50 -7.77 8.51
C ILE A 86 -16.37 -8.88 9.13
N PHE A 87 -17.59 -9.00 8.64
CA PHE A 87 -18.55 -10.03 9.08
C PHE A 87 -19.00 -10.90 7.91
N ASN A 88 -19.48 -12.10 8.21
CA ASN A 88 -19.92 -13.07 7.22
C ASN A 88 -21.41 -12.88 6.89
N SER A 89 -21.86 -13.41 5.76
CA SER A 89 -23.29 -13.61 5.46
C SER A 89 -23.66 -15.11 5.43
N PRO A 90 -24.02 -15.74 6.58
CA PRO A 90 -24.43 -17.16 6.59
C PRO A 90 -25.92 -17.34 6.28
N THR A 91 -26.81 -16.50 6.83
CA THR A 91 -28.26 -16.74 6.80
C THR A 91 -29.09 -15.48 7.08
N ILE A 92 -28.97 -14.42 6.28
CA ILE A 92 -29.88 -13.25 6.35
C ILE A 92 -30.67 -13.09 5.04
N LEU A 93 -31.61 -14.01 4.85
CA LEU A 93 -32.62 -13.91 3.78
C LEU A 93 -33.48 -12.67 3.98
N ARG A 94 -33.55 -11.80 2.97
CA ARG A 94 -34.27 -10.51 2.94
C ARG A 94 -33.72 -9.45 3.90
N TRP A 95 -32.58 -8.84 3.54
CA TRP A 95 -32.27 -7.47 3.94
C TRP A 95 -33.29 -6.49 3.32
N ASN A 96 -34.42 -6.28 3.98
CA ASN A 96 -35.26 -5.08 3.77
C ASN A 96 -34.68 -3.84 4.49
N VAL A 97 -33.52 -3.98 5.14
CA VAL A 97 -32.71 -2.86 5.65
C VAL A 97 -31.99 -2.23 4.45
N VAL A 98 -32.59 -1.18 3.89
CA VAL A 98 -32.15 -0.54 2.64
C VAL A 98 -30.75 0.08 2.78
N GLY A 99 -29.76 -0.54 2.09
CA GLY A 99 -28.51 0.04 1.57
C GLY A 99 -27.46 0.55 2.57
N ASN A 100 -27.87 1.30 3.59
CA ASN A 100 -27.01 2.22 4.32
C ASN A 100 -26.82 1.81 5.80
N GLY A 101 -26.94 0.52 6.13
CA GLY A 101 -26.82 0.02 7.51
C GLY A 101 -27.85 0.56 8.51
N LYS A 102 -28.97 1.14 8.04
CA LYS A 102 -29.96 1.82 8.90
C LYS A 102 -30.54 0.87 9.95
N GLY A 103 -30.26 1.15 11.23
CA GLY A 103 -30.70 0.33 12.36
C GLY A 103 -29.67 -0.69 12.85
N LEU A 104 -28.47 -0.72 12.26
CA LEU A 104 -27.32 -1.48 12.76
C LEU A 104 -26.47 -0.59 13.69
N GLU A 105 -26.05 -1.15 14.83
CA GLU A 105 -25.30 -0.47 15.87
C GLU A 105 -24.01 -1.24 16.22
N CYS A 106 -22.91 -0.52 16.34
CA CYS A 106 -21.65 -0.99 16.92
C CYS A 106 -21.74 -0.94 18.44
N ILE A 107 -21.47 -2.07 19.10
CA ILE A 107 -21.57 -2.20 20.56
C ILE A 107 -20.18 -2.15 21.20
N TYR A 108 -20.00 -1.22 22.14
CA TYR A 108 -18.78 -1.06 22.94
C TYR A 108 -19.13 -1.31 24.41
N ARG A 109 -18.24 -1.97 25.15
CA ARG A 109 -18.40 -2.22 26.60
C ARG A 109 -17.58 -1.20 27.39
N ASN A 110 -18.07 -0.74 28.54
CA ASN A 110 -17.28 0.12 29.42
C ASN A 110 -16.11 -0.68 30.03
N ASN A 111 -14.90 -0.11 30.04
CA ASN A 111 -13.70 -0.77 30.59
C ASN A 111 -13.74 -0.91 32.13
N TYR A 112 -14.67 -0.22 32.81
CA TYR A 112 -14.80 -0.23 34.28
C TYR A 112 -16.04 -0.97 34.79
N THR A 113 -17.02 -1.26 33.92
CA THR A 113 -18.31 -1.86 34.26
C THR A 113 -18.73 -2.83 33.15
N GLU A 114 -18.58 -4.14 33.39
CA GLU A 114 -18.78 -5.15 32.34
C GLU A 114 -20.22 -5.23 31.79
N GLU A 115 -21.20 -4.74 32.55
CA GLU A 115 -22.62 -4.70 32.18
C GLU A 115 -23.01 -3.46 31.36
N GLU A 116 -22.17 -2.42 31.29
CA GLU A 116 -22.51 -1.17 30.58
C GLU A 116 -22.12 -1.25 29.10
N GLU A 117 -23.10 -1.51 28.25
CA GLU A 117 -22.97 -1.53 26.79
C GLU A 117 -23.53 -0.27 26.13
N LYS A 118 -22.70 0.40 25.32
CA LYS A 118 -23.10 1.56 24.53
C LYS A 118 -23.20 1.17 23.06
N GLY A 119 -24.39 1.34 22.49
CA GLY A 119 -24.61 1.25 21.04
C GLY A 119 -24.38 2.59 20.36
N VAL A 120 -23.68 2.60 19.24
CA VAL A 120 -23.55 3.76 18.34
C VAL A 120 -23.86 3.30 16.91
N ALA A 121 -24.57 4.10 16.12
CA ALA A 121 -24.87 3.75 14.73
C ALA A 121 -23.60 3.50 13.90
N VAL A 122 -23.70 2.59 12.93
CA VAL A 122 -22.66 2.39 11.91
C VAL A 122 -22.51 3.65 11.03
N LEU A 123 -21.29 3.89 10.52
CA LEU A 123 -20.99 4.97 9.58
C LEU A 123 -21.34 4.57 8.15
N SER A 124 -20.94 3.36 7.75
CA SER A 124 -21.31 2.74 6.47
C SER A 124 -21.30 1.21 6.59
N VAL A 125 -21.88 0.56 5.59
CA VAL A 125 -21.74 -0.88 5.34
C VAL A 125 -21.38 -1.06 3.87
N ASP A 126 -20.17 -1.52 3.59
CA ASP A 126 -19.71 -1.81 2.23
C ASP A 126 -19.81 -3.32 1.95
N GLU A 127 -20.11 -3.71 0.71
CA GLU A 127 -19.86 -5.09 0.26
C GLU A 127 -18.35 -5.31 0.17
N TYR A 128 -17.83 -6.36 0.82
CA TYR A 128 -16.39 -6.66 0.82
C TYR A 128 -16.06 -7.75 -0.22
N ASN A 129 -16.84 -8.82 -0.22
CA ASN A 129 -16.89 -9.84 -1.28
C ASN A 129 -18.23 -10.62 -1.21
N ASP A 130 -18.44 -11.57 -2.11
CA ASP A 130 -19.68 -12.36 -2.25
C ASP A 130 -20.18 -13.06 -0.97
N ILE A 131 -19.37 -13.17 0.10
CA ILE A 131 -19.73 -13.81 1.38
C ILE A 131 -19.41 -12.95 2.62
N GLN A 132 -18.81 -11.77 2.45
CA GLN A 132 -18.37 -10.91 3.54
C GLN A 132 -18.72 -9.44 3.29
N TRP A 133 -19.03 -8.75 4.38
CA TRP A 133 -19.40 -7.35 4.41
C TRP A 133 -18.49 -6.60 5.37
N LEU A 134 -18.24 -5.33 5.08
CA LEU A 134 -17.42 -4.43 5.90
C LEU A 134 -18.33 -3.40 6.57
N VAL A 135 -18.52 -3.50 7.89
CA VAL A 135 -19.09 -2.41 8.68
C VAL A 135 -17.99 -1.45 9.10
N ARG A 136 -18.25 -0.16 8.89
CA ARG A 136 -17.44 0.94 9.42
C ARG A 136 -18.11 1.47 10.69
N CYS A 137 -17.45 1.30 11.83
CA CYS A 137 -17.85 1.82 13.14
C CYS A 137 -17.09 3.11 13.46
N PRO A 138 -17.65 4.06 14.23
CA PRO A 138 -16.85 5.14 14.81
C PRO A 138 -15.78 4.61 15.78
N LEU A 139 -14.86 5.47 16.21
CA LEU A 139 -13.99 5.16 17.34
C LEU A 139 -14.80 5.00 18.64
N PRO A 140 -14.33 4.17 19.60
CA PRO A 140 -14.98 4.02 20.89
C PRO A 140 -14.98 5.35 21.65
N PRO A 141 -16.08 5.70 22.36
CA PRO A 141 -16.08 6.79 23.31
C PRO A 141 -15.02 6.60 24.40
N THR A 142 -14.61 7.69 25.04
CA THR A 142 -13.72 7.63 26.22
C THR A 142 -14.28 6.68 27.27
N ASN A 143 -13.40 5.88 27.87
CA ASN A 143 -13.69 4.79 28.83
C ASN A 143 -14.31 3.51 28.26
N PHE A 144 -14.62 3.42 26.96
CA PHE A 144 -15.12 2.18 26.35
C PHE A 144 -14.00 1.34 25.67
N SER A 145 -14.25 0.05 25.52
CA SER A 145 -13.39 -0.92 24.81
C SER A 145 -13.47 -0.72 23.29
N SER A 146 -12.65 -1.45 22.52
CA SER A 146 -12.92 -1.68 21.10
C SER A 146 -14.31 -2.31 20.89
N VAL A 147 -14.89 -2.17 19.69
CA VAL A 147 -16.19 -2.79 19.35
C VAL A 147 -16.16 -4.29 19.68
N VAL A 148 -17.18 -4.76 20.38
CA VAL A 148 -17.32 -6.14 20.85
C VAL A 148 -18.25 -6.94 19.93
N THR A 149 -19.33 -6.32 19.45
CA THR A 149 -20.30 -6.96 18.54
C THR A 149 -21.12 -5.93 17.75
N LEU A 150 -21.99 -6.41 16.86
CA LEU A 150 -22.96 -5.64 16.08
C LEU A 150 -24.38 -6.02 16.48
N ARG A 151 -25.28 -5.04 16.62
CA ARG A 151 -26.67 -5.22 17.04
C ARG A 151 -27.64 -4.62 16.02
N SER A 152 -28.72 -5.34 15.69
CA SER A 152 -29.81 -4.83 14.87
C SER A 152 -31.00 -4.36 15.72
N ARG A 153 -31.64 -3.26 15.34
CA ARG A 153 -32.87 -2.77 15.99
C ARG A 153 -34.10 -3.59 15.57
N GLY A 154 -34.38 -4.65 16.32
CA GLY A 154 -35.61 -5.44 16.19
C GLY A 154 -35.45 -6.91 16.57
N THR A 155 -34.23 -7.44 16.42
CA THR A 155 -33.85 -8.80 16.84
C THR A 155 -32.42 -8.78 17.36
N ILE A 156 -32.19 -9.46 18.49
CA ILE A 156 -30.83 -9.67 19.02
C ILE A 156 -30.18 -10.79 18.20
N THR A 157 -29.79 -10.47 16.97
CA THR A 157 -28.83 -11.28 16.22
C THR A 157 -27.46 -11.10 16.85
N ILE A 158 -27.14 -11.94 17.84
CA ILE A 158 -25.75 -12.25 18.15
C ILE A 158 -25.20 -12.91 16.89
N ALA A 159 -24.57 -12.12 16.01
CA ALA A 159 -23.68 -12.69 15.01
C ALA A 159 -22.63 -13.52 15.77
N ASP A 160 -22.18 -14.65 15.21
CA ASP A 160 -21.16 -15.49 15.85
C ASP A 160 -19.81 -14.76 15.88
N THR A 161 -19.68 -13.88 16.87
CA THR A 161 -18.60 -12.94 17.00
C THR A 161 -17.41 -13.61 17.66
N THR A 162 -16.72 -14.39 16.85
CA THR A 162 -15.25 -14.39 16.84
C THR A 162 -14.72 -13.01 16.41
N VAL A 163 -15.17 -11.95 17.09
CA VAL A 163 -14.61 -10.60 17.04
C VAL A 163 -13.25 -10.68 17.70
N VAL A 164 -12.28 -11.01 16.87
CA VAL A 164 -10.89 -10.62 17.10
C VAL A 164 -10.93 -9.09 17.16
N ALA A 165 -10.91 -8.53 18.37
CA ALA A 165 -10.62 -7.12 18.56
C ALA A 165 -9.28 -6.85 17.85
N MET A 166 -9.32 -6.15 16.71
CA MET A 166 -8.23 -6.14 15.73
C MET A 166 -7.06 -5.24 16.16
N ASN A 167 -6.43 -5.57 17.29
CA ASN A 167 -5.16 -5.00 17.71
C ASN A 167 -3.96 -5.68 17.01
N TYR A 168 -4.23 -6.63 16.10
CA TYR A 168 -3.23 -7.46 15.42
C TYR A 168 -3.06 -7.13 13.91
N TRP A 169 -3.35 -5.89 13.49
CA TRP A 169 -3.08 -5.45 12.11
C TRP A 169 -1.61 -5.61 11.68
N GLU A 170 -0.67 -5.78 12.62
CA GLU A 170 0.75 -6.05 12.31
C GLU A 170 1.04 -7.50 11.90
N ASN A 171 0.16 -8.47 12.21
CA ASN A 171 0.38 -9.89 11.93
C ASN A 171 -0.96 -10.60 11.68
N LEU A 172 -1.43 -10.53 10.43
CA LEU A 172 -2.76 -10.99 10.01
C LEU A 172 -2.69 -11.48 8.54
N ALA A 173 -3.26 -12.65 8.26
CA ALA A 173 -3.64 -13.07 6.91
C ALA A 173 -5.03 -12.51 6.63
N TYR A 174 -5.12 -11.58 5.68
CA TYR A 174 -6.24 -10.65 5.57
C TYR A 174 -7.09 -10.83 4.31
N GLU A 175 -6.51 -11.25 3.20
CA GLU A 175 -7.22 -11.60 1.96
C GLU A 175 -6.67 -12.91 1.37
N ALA A 176 -7.50 -13.68 0.66
CA ALA A 176 -7.06 -14.87 -0.08
C ALA A 176 -7.90 -15.12 -1.36
N VAL A 177 -7.23 -15.28 -2.50
CA VAL A 177 -7.88 -15.54 -3.80
C VAL A 177 -7.33 -16.79 -4.47
N LEU A 178 -8.10 -17.37 -5.39
CA LEU A 178 -7.62 -18.39 -6.31
C LEU A 178 -6.88 -17.75 -7.50
N ASP A 179 -5.86 -18.44 -8.01
CA ASP A 179 -5.18 -18.15 -9.27
C ASP A 179 -4.81 -19.49 -9.93
N GLY A 180 -5.69 -19.96 -10.82
CA GLY A 180 -5.65 -21.34 -11.34
C GLY A 180 -5.59 -22.38 -10.22
N ASN A 181 -4.69 -23.35 -10.34
CA ASN A 181 -4.47 -24.43 -9.35
C ASN A 181 -3.72 -23.96 -8.08
N THR A 182 -3.65 -22.64 -7.82
CA THR A 182 -2.97 -22.06 -6.65
C THR A 182 -3.90 -21.12 -5.89
N ALA A 183 -3.61 -20.92 -4.60
CA ALA A 183 -4.21 -19.86 -3.79
C ALA A 183 -3.15 -18.81 -3.48
N VAL A 184 -3.49 -17.53 -3.60
CA VAL A 184 -2.64 -16.42 -3.16
C VAL A 184 -3.21 -15.86 -1.87
N VAL A 185 -2.42 -15.91 -0.79
CA VAL A 185 -2.80 -15.40 0.54
C VAL A 185 -2.00 -14.13 0.82
N PHE A 186 -2.69 -13.08 1.24
CA PHE A 186 -2.12 -11.78 1.56
C PHE A 186 -1.97 -11.62 3.09
N VAL A 187 -0.76 -11.28 3.53
CA VAL A 187 -0.28 -11.52 4.89
C VAL A 187 0.64 -10.39 5.37
N LYS A 188 0.30 -9.80 6.51
CA LYS A 188 1.17 -8.86 7.26
C LYS A 188 2.02 -9.57 8.30
N GLY A 189 3.12 -8.93 8.72
CA GLY A 189 3.98 -9.40 9.81
C GLY A 189 5.06 -10.41 9.37
N ILE A 190 5.02 -10.80 8.10
CA ILE A 190 6.11 -11.52 7.44
C ILE A 190 7.21 -10.52 7.04
N SER A 191 8.47 -10.97 7.01
CA SER A 191 9.66 -10.09 6.95
C SER A 191 9.71 -9.20 5.69
N HIS A 192 9.17 -7.98 5.77
CA HIS A 192 9.16 -6.96 4.72
C HIS A 192 10.58 -6.55 4.26
N ARG A 193 11.15 -7.32 3.34
CA ARG A 193 12.29 -6.89 2.52
C ARG A 193 11.73 -6.39 1.20
N GLN A 194 11.72 -5.07 1.04
CA GLN A 194 11.55 -4.46 -0.29
C GLN A 194 12.57 -5.07 -1.26
N ASP A 195 12.19 -5.19 -2.53
CA ASP A 195 13.04 -5.69 -3.61
C ASP A 195 13.66 -7.10 -3.37
N LYS A 196 13.04 -7.96 -2.53
CA LYS A 196 13.51 -9.35 -2.35
C LYS A 196 12.43 -10.36 -1.93
N ALA A 197 12.25 -11.39 -2.75
CA ALA A 197 11.53 -12.61 -2.37
C ALA A 197 12.17 -13.33 -1.17
N SER A 198 11.32 -13.91 -0.32
CA SER A 198 11.68 -14.79 0.78
C SER A 198 11.77 -16.25 0.33
N ASP A 199 12.51 -17.07 1.08
CA ASP A 199 12.56 -18.51 0.89
C ASP A 199 11.19 -19.15 1.21
N PRO A 200 10.48 -19.74 0.22
CA PRO A 200 9.13 -20.30 0.43
C PRO A 200 9.15 -21.54 1.34
N ASN A 201 10.29 -22.25 1.48
CA ASN A 201 10.39 -23.44 2.33
C ASN A 201 10.22 -23.11 3.82
N ARG A 202 10.38 -21.83 4.20
CA ARG A 202 10.13 -21.33 5.56
C ARG A 202 8.65 -21.08 5.87
N PHE A 203 7.76 -21.26 4.89
CA PHE A 203 6.33 -21.01 5.00
C PHE A 203 5.51 -22.28 4.75
N ARG A 204 4.43 -22.45 5.50
CA ARG A 204 3.37 -23.45 5.23
C ARG A 204 2.04 -22.73 5.06
N CYS A 205 1.20 -23.25 4.19
CA CYS A 205 -0.15 -22.73 3.96
C CYS A 205 -1.19 -23.68 4.57
N HIS A 206 -2.25 -23.12 5.15
CA HIS A 206 -3.25 -23.83 5.92
C HIS A 206 -4.66 -23.39 5.50
N PHE A 207 -5.55 -24.35 5.29
CA PHE A 207 -6.91 -24.15 4.77
C PHE A 207 -7.91 -24.91 5.64
N GLY A 208 -8.91 -24.24 6.21
CA GLY A 208 -9.91 -24.91 7.05
C GLY A 208 -11.13 -24.05 7.41
N PHE A 209 -12.15 -24.69 7.97
CA PHE A 209 -13.46 -24.08 8.29
C PHE A 209 -13.58 -23.61 9.75
N GLY A 210 -12.58 -22.86 10.24
CA GLY A 210 -12.60 -22.20 11.57
C GLY A 210 -12.47 -23.14 12.78
N ASN A 211 -13.36 -24.13 12.88
CA ASN A 211 -13.33 -25.20 13.86
C ASN A 211 -12.08 -26.07 13.62
N GLN A 212 -11.31 -26.35 14.69
CA GLN A 212 -9.93 -26.82 14.58
C GLN A 212 -9.76 -28.25 14.03
N ASN A 213 -10.86 -29.00 13.86
CA ASN A 213 -10.84 -30.43 13.56
C ASN A 213 -10.36 -30.78 12.13
N TYR A 214 -10.45 -29.84 11.17
CA TYR A 214 -10.07 -30.09 9.77
C TYR A 214 -9.30 -28.91 9.18
N ILE A 215 -7.96 -29.01 9.19
CA ILE A 215 -7.04 -28.05 8.57
C ILE A 215 -6.15 -28.78 7.56
N LEU A 216 -6.38 -28.53 6.28
CA LEU A 216 -5.53 -29.02 5.18
C LEU A 216 -4.26 -28.14 5.12
N THR A 217 -3.08 -28.77 5.09
CA THR A 217 -1.80 -28.06 5.06
C THR A 217 -1.02 -28.37 3.78
N SER A 218 -0.53 -27.34 3.09
CA SER A 218 0.23 -27.48 1.84
C SER A 218 1.60 -26.78 1.93
N LYS A 219 2.29 -26.62 0.80
CA LYS A 219 3.54 -25.85 0.68
C LYS A 219 3.26 -24.46 0.10
N ALA A 220 4.00 -23.46 0.56
CA ALA A 220 4.18 -22.26 -0.23
C ALA A 220 4.98 -22.59 -1.50
N LEU A 221 4.68 -21.87 -2.58
CA LEU A 221 5.36 -21.92 -3.88
C LEU A 221 6.28 -20.71 -4.01
N THR A 222 5.78 -19.52 -3.68
CA THR A 222 6.53 -18.26 -3.61
C THR A 222 6.08 -17.45 -2.39
N ALA A 223 6.96 -16.60 -1.88
CA ALA A 223 6.67 -15.64 -0.82
C ALA A 223 7.47 -14.34 -1.06
N ALA A 224 6.80 -13.20 -1.23
CA ALA A 224 7.44 -11.90 -1.47
C ALA A 224 6.56 -10.76 -0.97
N GLN A 225 7.15 -9.71 -0.39
CA GLN A 225 6.41 -8.60 0.21
C GLN A 225 5.36 -9.12 1.22
N GLU A 226 4.07 -8.84 1.00
CA GLU A 226 2.93 -9.36 1.78
C GLU A 226 2.22 -10.56 1.10
N VAL A 227 2.79 -11.11 0.02
CA VAL A 227 2.14 -12.09 -0.86
C VAL A 227 2.76 -13.47 -0.67
N VAL A 228 1.93 -14.49 -0.38
CA VAL A 228 2.35 -15.90 -0.35
C VAL A 228 1.47 -16.71 -1.29
N ARG A 229 2.05 -17.25 -2.38
CA ARG A 229 1.35 -18.19 -3.27
C ARG A 229 1.51 -19.60 -2.72
N CYS A 230 0.41 -20.32 -2.62
CA CYS A 230 0.26 -21.62 -1.99
C CYS A 230 -0.22 -22.65 -3.02
N ALA A 231 0.30 -23.87 -2.93
CA ALA A 231 -0.30 -25.00 -3.65
C ALA A 231 -1.69 -25.31 -3.05
N LEU A 232 -2.71 -25.50 -3.88
CA LEU A 232 -4.01 -25.96 -3.39
C LEU A 232 -3.91 -27.41 -2.90
N PRO A 233 -4.64 -27.80 -1.84
CA PRO A 233 -4.93 -29.19 -1.55
C PRO A 233 -5.74 -29.81 -2.71
N LYS A 234 -5.43 -31.06 -3.11
CA LYS A 234 -6.11 -31.75 -4.23
C LYS A 234 -7.64 -31.74 -4.13
N SER A 235 -8.20 -31.79 -2.92
CA SER A 235 -9.64 -31.73 -2.68
C SER A 235 -10.29 -30.40 -3.06
N LEU A 236 -9.52 -29.30 -3.10
CA LEU A 236 -9.97 -27.97 -3.54
C LEU A 236 -9.56 -27.68 -4.99
N GLU A 237 -8.51 -28.34 -5.48
CA GLU A 237 -8.09 -28.31 -6.89
C GLU A 237 -9.12 -29.04 -7.79
N ILE A 238 -9.63 -30.20 -7.35
CA ILE A 238 -10.67 -30.96 -8.04
C ILE A 238 -12.06 -30.29 -7.88
N HIS A 239 -12.25 -29.52 -6.81
CA HIS A 239 -13.51 -28.87 -6.48
C HIS A 239 -13.34 -27.40 -6.05
N PRO A 240 -13.06 -26.47 -7.00
CA PRO A 240 -12.90 -25.05 -6.70
C PRO A 240 -14.17 -24.40 -6.11
N GLU A 241 -15.35 -24.97 -6.34
CA GLU A 241 -16.61 -24.52 -5.74
C GLU A 241 -16.63 -24.74 -4.22
N LYS A 242 -15.95 -25.79 -3.73
CA LYS A 242 -15.84 -26.11 -2.29
C LYS A 242 -14.82 -25.22 -1.56
N SER A 243 -14.14 -24.32 -2.27
CA SER A 243 -13.28 -23.32 -1.64
C SER A 243 -14.06 -22.19 -0.96
N GLN A 244 -15.33 -21.96 -1.33
CA GLN A 244 -16.12 -20.82 -0.86
C GLN A 244 -16.17 -20.75 0.67
N GLY A 245 -15.60 -19.68 1.23
CA GLY A 245 -15.60 -19.42 2.66
C GLY A 245 -14.56 -20.19 3.48
N ILE A 246 -13.70 -21.01 2.85
CA ILE A 246 -12.55 -21.63 3.51
C ILE A 246 -11.60 -20.54 3.98
N ARG A 247 -11.30 -20.52 5.28
CA ARG A 247 -10.28 -19.62 5.84
C ARG A 247 -8.90 -20.11 5.42
N ALA A 248 -8.14 -19.23 4.79
CA ALA A 248 -6.75 -19.48 4.40
C ALA A 248 -5.80 -18.72 5.35
N THR A 249 -4.69 -19.34 5.73
CA THR A 249 -3.63 -18.66 6.47
C THR A 249 -2.26 -19.27 6.18
N VAL A 250 -1.20 -18.65 6.68
CA VAL A 250 0.15 -19.17 6.65
C VAL A 250 0.71 -19.37 8.06
N SER A 251 1.71 -20.23 8.18
CA SER A 251 2.66 -20.22 9.29
C SER A 251 4.08 -20.09 8.75
N PHE A 252 4.96 -19.46 9.52
CA PHE A 252 6.34 -19.23 9.12
C PHE A 252 7.35 -19.51 10.24
N GLN A 253 8.54 -19.99 9.88
CA GLN A 253 9.62 -20.26 10.83
C GLN A 253 10.54 -19.06 11.00
N LEU A 254 10.79 -18.64 12.24
CA LEU A 254 11.81 -17.64 12.55
C LEU A 254 13.24 -18.17 12.37
N PRO A 255 14.24 -17.32 12.07
CA PRO A 255 15.65 -17.73 12.02
C PRO A 255 16.13 -18.22 13.39
N MET A 256 17.03 -19.21 13.38
CA MET A 256 17.69 -19.75 14.58
C MET A 256 18.27 -18.64 15.47
N ARG A 257 17.89 -18.63 16.75
CA ARG A 257 18.63 -17.91 17.81
C ARG A 257 19.12 -18.81 18.94
N ASN A 258 18.43 -19.91 19.28
CA ASN A 258 18.81 -20.86 20.33
C ASN A 258 18.28 -22.29 20.05
N HIS A 259 18.68 -22.93 18.95
CA HIS A 259 18.42 -24.35 18.64
C HIS A 259 16.94 -24.85 18.65
N HIS A 260 15.95 -23.95 18.70
CA HIS A 260 14.51 -24.28 18.62
C HIS A 260 13.83 -23.50 17.49
N HIS A 261 13.14 -24.22 16.61
CA HIS A 261 12.35 -23.63 15.53
C HIS A 261 11.03 -23.09 16.09
N ARG A 262 10.94 -21.78 16.34
CA ARG A 262 9.65 -21.13 16.64
C ARG A 262 8.89 -20.89 15.34
N THR A 263 7.93 -21.76 15.05
CA THR A 263 6.87 -21.51 14.07
C THR A 263 5.89 -20.49 14.63
N ILE A 264 5.55 -19.48 13.83
CA ILE A 264 4.47 -18.52 14.10
C ILE A 264 3.33 -18.86 13.15
N PHE A 265 2.16 -19.17 13.69
CA PHE A 265 0.91 -19.17 12.93
C PHE A 265 0.37 -17.75 12.84
N VAL A 266 -0.06 -17.33 11.66
CA VAL A 266 -0.68 -16.02 11.49
C VAL A 266 -2.20 -16.15 11.74
N PRO A 267 -2.80 -15.30 12.59
CA PRO A 267 -4.25 -15.12 12.66
C PRO A 267 -4.85 -14.86 11.26
N SER A 268 -6.11 -15.23 11.03
CA SER A 268 -6.71 -15.02 9.70
C SER A 268 -8.18 -14.62 9.73
N VAL A 269 -8.47 -13.60 8.93
CA VAL A 269 -9.82 -13.27 8.42
C VAL A 269 -9.95 -13.56 6.92
N ALA A 270 -8.83 -13.80 6.23
CA ALA A 270 -8.77 -14.17 4.82
C ALA A 270 -9.60 -15.42 4.51
N LYS A 271 -10.50 -15.32 3.53
CA LYS A 271 -11.31 -16.42 3.03
C LYS A 271 -11.20 -16.52 1.53
N LEU A 272 -11.04 -17.75 1.04
CA LEU A 272 -11.20 -18.01 -0.38
C LEU A 272 -12.65 -17.75 -0.78
N SER A 273 -12.86 -16.87 -1.74
CA SER A 273 -14.04 -16.93 -2.60
C SER A 273 -13.71 -17.78 -3.81
N SER A 274 -14.64 -18.65 -4.20
CA SER A 274 -14.65 -19.24 -5.53
C SER A 274 -14.80 -18.11 -6.53
N SER A 275 -14.16 -18.23 -7.70
CA SER A 275 -14.44 -17.30 -8.79
C SER A 275 -15.85 -17.54 -9.30
N LYS A 276 -16.57 -16.47 -9.63
CA LYS A 276 -17.67 -16.57 -10.59
C LYS A 276 -17.10 -17.19 -11.87
N PHE A 277 -17.84 -18.12 -12.48
CA PHE A 277 -17.37 -18.84 -13.68
C PHE A 277 -16.81 -17.86 -14.71
N GLU A 278 -15.64 -18.15 -15.28
CA GLU A 278 -15.07 -17.36 -16.37
C GLU A 278 -15.98 -17.46 -17.60
N ILE A 279 -16.91 -16.52 -17.72
CA ILE A 279 -17.63 -16.28 -18.98
C ILE A 279 -16.56 -15.86 -19.98
N ASN A 280 -16.48 -16.58 -21.11
CA ASN A 280 -15.45 -16.37 -22.13
C ASN A 280 -15.74 -15.10 -22.96
N THR A 281 -15.77 -13.96 -22.30
CA THR A 281 -15.86 -12.62 -22.90
C THR A 281 -14.51 -12.19 -23.46
N PRO A 282 -14.46 -11.47 -24.59
CA PRO A 282 -13.21 -10.93 -25.11
C PRO A 282 -12.58 -9.96 -24.11
N LYS A 283 -11.29 -10.17 -23.80
CA LYS A 283 -10.53 -9.28 -22.91
C LYS A 283 -10.49 -7.85 -23.45
N HIS A 284 -10.53 -6.88 -22.56
CA HIS A 284 -10.22 -5.49 -22.88
C HIS A 284 -8.74 -5.36 -23.26
N ASP A 285 -8.41 -4.51 -24.24
CA ASP A 285 -7.02 -4.27 -24.63
C ASP A 285 -6.26 -3.53 -23.53
N LEU A 286 -6.92 -2.56 -22.88
CA LEU A 286 -6.31 -1.71 -21.86
C LEU A 286 -7.24 -1.44 -20.68
N CYS A 287 -6.78 -1.83 -19.51
CA CYS A 287 -7.38 -1.56 -18.22
C CYS A 287 -6.44 -0.74 -17.32
N VAL A 288 -6.97 -0.19 -16.21
CA VAL A 288 -6.18 0.49 -15.18
C VAL A 288 -6.47 -0.09 -13.80
N CYS A 289 -5.41 -0.36 -13.05
CA CYS A 289 -5.45 -0.61 -11.61
C CYS A 289 -4.92 0.62 -10.87
N THR A 290 -5.72 1.17 -9.95
CA THR A 290 -5.26 2.23 -9.03
C THR A 290 -5.70 1.95 -7.60
N MET A 291 -5.01 2.56 -6.63
CA MET A 291 -5.42 2.57 -5.23
C MET A 291 -5.38 4.01 -4.73
N LEU A 292 -6.48 4.44 -4.14
CA LEU A 292 -6.70 5.80 -3.68
C LEU A 292 -7.13 5.83 -2.21
N TRP A 293 -6.97 7.01 -1.62
CA TRP A 293 -7.69 7.46 -0.43
C TRP A 293 -8.06 8.93 -0.69
N ASN A 294 -9.33 9.26 -0.50
CA ASN A 294 -9.92 10.58 -0.70
C ASN A 294 -9.49 11.29 -2.01
N GLN A 295 -10.11 10.89 -3.14
CA GLN A 295 -9.83 11.42 -4.49
C GLN A 295 -11.12 11.69 -5.31
N ALA A 296 -12.27 11.91 -4.67
CA ALA A 296 -13.57 12.12 -5.31
C ALA A 296 -13.57 13.32 -6.28
N ASP A 297 -12.86 14.39 -5.94
CA ASP A 297 -12.67 15.55 -6.84
C ASP A 297 -11.82 15.19 -8.08
N SER A 298 -10.66 14.57 -7.86
CA SER A 298 -9.67 14.28 -8.91
C SER A 298 -10.13 13.22 -9.92
N ILE A 299 -10.83 12.17 -9.46
CA ILE A 299 -11.03 10.95 -10.23
C ILE A 299 -11.83 11.16 -11.52
N ARG A 300 -12.76 12.13 -11.56
CA ARG A 300 -13.60 12.39 -12.73
C ARG A 300 -12.80 12.93 -13.92
N GLU A 301 -11.92 13.91 -13.67
CA GLU A 301 -11.01 14.46 -14.68
C GLU A 301 -10.07 13.36 -15.21
N TRP A 302 -9.50 12.59 -14.27
CA TRP A 302 -8.54 11.53 -14.56
C TRP A 302 -9.14 10.36 -15.36
N ILE A 303 -10.34 9.87 -15.01
CA ILE A 303 -11.03 8.82 -15.78
C ILE A 303 -11.44 9.33 -17.16
N THR A 304 -12.03 10.53 -17.24
CA THR A 304 -12.50 11.11 -18.51
C THR A 304 -11.35 11.25 -19.52
N TYR A 305 -10.23 11.85 -19.09
CA TYR A 305 -9.05 12.03 -19.94
C TYR A 305 -8.45 10.71 -20.45
N HIS A 306 -8.33 9.71 -19.58
CA HIS A 306 -7.69 8.44 -19.93
C HIS A 306 -8.61 7.47 -20.69
N SER A 307 -9.93 7.53 -20.49
CA SER A 307 -10.87 6.84 -21.38
C SER A 307 -10.89 7.47 -22.78
N TRP A 308 -10.70 8.79 -22.91
CA TRP A 308 -10.40 9.43 -24.21
C TRP A 308 -9.07 8.91 -24.81
N LEU A 309 -8.02 8.68 -24.01
CA LEU A 309 -6.80 7.97 -24.46
C LEU A 309 -7.02 6.47 -24.76
N GLY A 310 -8.20 5.90 -24.46
CA GLY A 310 -8.61 4.54 -24.84
C GLY A 310 -8.63 3.50 -23.72
N VAL A 311 -8.58 3.87 -22.43
CA VAL A 311 -8.82 2.93 -21.31
C VAL A 311 -10.27 2.45 -21.31
N GLN A 312 -10.46 1.13 -21.20
CA GLN A 312 -11.76 0.46 -21.37
C GLN A 312 -12.38 -0.09 -20.07
N LYS A 313 -11.58 -0.25 -19.00
CA LYS A 313 -12.04 -0.73 -17.69
C LYS A 313 -11.15 -0.23 -16.56
N TRP A 314 -11.77 0.06 -15.42
CA TRP A 314 -11.13 0.62 -14.24
C TRP A 314 -11.35 -0.26 -13.00
N PHE A 315 -10.26 -0.62 -12.34
CA PHE A 315 -10.26 -1.31 -11.05
C PHE A 315 -9.80 -0.33 -9.97
N ILE A 316 -10.74 0.21 -9.20
CA ILE A 316 -10.49 1.28 -8.22
C ILE A 316 -10.43 0.71 -6.81
N TYR A 317 -9.22 0.64 -6.24
CA TYR A 317 -9.03 0.17 -4.86
C TYR A 317 -9.20 1.33 -3.89
N ASP A 318 -10.33 1.35 -3.19
CA ASP A 318 -10.68 2.37 -2.20
C ASP A 318 -10.10 1.97 -0.83
N ASN A 319 -9.03 2.65 -0.40
CA ASN A 319 -8.41 2.45 0.91
C ASN A 319 -9.15 3.26 1.99
N ASN A 320 -10.43 2.93 2.21
CA ASN A 320 -11.27 3.51 3.25
C ASN A 320 -11.43 5.04 3.17
N SER A 321 -11.80 5.55 1.99
CA SER A 321 -12.12 6.97 1.79
C SER A 321 -13.41 7.39 2.52
N ASP A 322 -13.50 8.66 2.90
CA ASP A 322 -14.65 9.30 3.57
C ASP A 322 -15.16 10.58 2.87
N ASP A 323 -14.67 10.85 1.65
CA ASP A 323 -15.00 12.02 0.80
C ASP A 323 -16.18 11.81 -0.16
N GLY A 324 -16.88 10.68 -0.08
CA GLY A 324 -18.00 10.35 -0.98
C GLY A 324 -17.61 9.68 -2.30
N ILE A 325 -16.36 9.21 -2.47
CA ILE A 325 -15.86 8.54 -3.67
C ILE A 325 -16.80 7.46 -4.25
N GLU A 326 -17.53 6.73 -3.41
CA GLU A 326 -18.49 5.71 -3.84
C GLU A 326 -19.59 6.29 -4.75
N SER A 327 -20.16 7.44 -4.41
CA SER A 327 -21.18 8.09 -5.23
C SER A 327 -20.61 8.56 -6.57
N VAL A 328 -19.36 9.02 -6.57
CA VAL A 328 -18.65 9.44 -7.79
C VAL A 328 -18.34 8.25 -8.71
N ILE A 329 -17.85 7.13 -8.16
CA ILE A 329 -17.60 5.90 -8.94
C ILE A 329 -18.91 5.34 -9.50
N ASN A 330 -19.94 5.19 -8.68
CA ASN A 330 -21.23 4.65 -9.13
C ASN A 330 -21.84 5.52 -10.23
N LYS A 331 -21.68 6.85 -10.16
CA LYS A 331 -22.09 7.77 -11.22
C LYS A 331 -21.25 7.60 -12.50
N LEU A 332 -19.94 7.43 -12.40
CA LEU A 332 -19.07 7.20 -13.57
C LEU A 332 -19.35 5.85 -14.25
N ASP A 333 -19.67 4.80 -13.49
CA ASP A 333 -20.06 3.52 -14.08
C ASP A 333 -21.41 3.62 -14.82
N LEU A 334 -22.40 4.31 -14.23
CA LEU A 334 -23.69 4.62 -14.87
C LEU A 334 -23.56 5.52 -16.12
N GLU A 335 -22.52 6.36 -16.19
CA GLU A 335 -22.16 7.14 -17.38
C GLU A 335 -21.42 6.30 -18.46
N GLY A 336 -21.18 5.01 -18.20
CA GLY A 336 -20.62 4.06 -19.15
C GLY A 336 -19.09 3.89 -19.10
N PHE A 337 -18.42 4.43 -18.08
CA PHE A 337 -16.95 4.35 -17.99
C PHE A 337 -16.40 2.97 -17.57
N ASN A 338 -17.24 1.99 -17.15
CA ASN A 338 -16.85 0.63 -16.74
C ASN A 338 -15.87 0.64 -15.54
N VAL A 339 -16.39 1.00 -14.37
CA VAL A 339 -15.62 1.36 -13.16
C VAL A 339 -16.01 0.50 -11.96
N SER A 340 -15.21 -0.53 -11.65
CA SER A 340 -15.45 -1.38 -10.48
C SER A 340 -14.71 -0.87 -9.24
N ARG A 341 -15.47 -0.43 -8.23
CA ARG A 341 -14.98 -0.16 -6.86
C ARG A 341 -14.61 -1.48 -6.16
N HIS A 342 -13.47 -1.50 -5.49
CA HIS A 342 -13.04 -2.58 -4.61
C HIS A 342 -12.58 -1.99 -3.28
N VAL A 343 -13.28 -2.30 -2.20
CA VAL A 343 -12.94 -1.77 -0.88
C VAL A 343 -11.73 -2.52 -0.32
N TRP A 344 -10.68 -1.78 0.04
CA TRP A 344 -9.41 -2.35 0.45
C TRP A 344 -8.97 -1.73 1.79
N PRO A 345 -9.62 -2.11 2.92
CA PRO A 345 -9.50 -1.46 4.23
C PRO A 345 -8.16 -1.73 4.95
N TRP A 346 -7.14 -2.15 4.20
CA TRP A 346 -5.90 -2.70 4.70
C TRP A 346 -4.81 -1.62 4.73
N ILE A 347 -4.51 -1.13 5.92
CA ILE A 347 -3.54 -0.05 6.17
C ILE A 347 -2.15 -0.40 5.61
N LYS A 348 -1.51 0.51 4.86
CA LYS A 348 -0.15 0.39 4.28
C LYS A 348 0.08 -0.73 3.23
N THR A 349 -0.95 -1.41 2.72
CA THR A 349 -0.79 -2.58 1.80
C THR A 349 -0.89 -2.27 0.30
N GLN A 350 -0.42 -1.10 -0.14
CA GLN A 350 -0.56 -0.66 -1.55
C GLN A 350 0.06 -1.65 -2.55
N GLU A 351 1.22 -2.23 -2.21
CA GLU A 351 1.91 -3.23 -3.03
C GLU A 351 1.01 -4.47 -3.25
N ALA A 352 0.44 -5.00 -2.18
CA ALA A 352 -0.43 -6.16 -2.20
C ALA A 352 -1.77 -5.91 -2.92
N GLY A 353 -2.35 -4.73 -2.79
CA GLY A 353 -3.57 -4.36 -3.52
C GLY A 353 -3.35 -4.33 -5.04
N PHE A 354 -2.18 -3.88 -5.50
CA PHE A 354 -1.81 -4.01 -6.91
C PHE A 354 -1.53 -5.45 -7.32
N SER A 355 -0.88 -6.28 -6.49
CA SER A 355 -0.74 -7.72 -6.76
C SER A 355 -2.10 -8.44 -6.82
N HIS A 356 -3.08 -8.06 -5.99
CA HIS A 356 -4.45 -8.57 -6.02
C HIS A 356 -5.23 -8.08 -7.27
N CYS A 357 -5.07 -6.82 -7.64
CA CYS A 357 -5.63 -6.26 -8.87
C CYS A 357 -5.08 -6.96 -10.12
N ALA A 358 -3.78 -7.26 -10.13
CA ALA A 358 -3.12 -8.01 -11.20
C ALA A 358 -3.68 -9.44 -11.38
N ILE A 359 -4.10 -10.11 -10.30
CA ILE A 359 -4.78 -11.40 -10.38
C ILE A 359 -6.18 -11.21 -10.99
N LYS A 360 -6.99 -10.27 -10.48
CA LYS A 360 -8.36 -10.06 -10.97
C LYS A 360 -8.39 -9.65 -12.45
N ALA A 361 -7.56 -8.70 -12.85
CA ALA A 361 -7.51 -8.21 -14.22
C ALA A 361 -6.94 -9.22 -15.24
N LYS A 362 -6.37 -10.35 -14.80
CA LYS A 362 -5.73 -11.36 -15.67
C LYS A 362 -6.70 -12.08 -16.59
N SER A 363 -7.93 -12.31 -16.15
CA SER A 363 -9.00 -12.90 -16.97
C SER A 363 -9.69 -11.85 -17.87
N GLU A 364 -9.70 -10.58 -17.46
CA GLU A 364 -10.46 -9.51 -18.12
C GLU A 364 -9.66 -8.61 -19.09
N CYS A 365 -8.32 -8.58 -18.99
CA CYS A 365 -7.49 -7.54 -19.62
C CYS A 365 -6.20 -8.10 -20.26
N ASN A 366 -5.89 -7.62 -21.47
CA ASN A 366 -4.62 -7.88 -22.17
C ASN A 366 -3.46 -7.08 -21.53
N TRP A 367 -3.70 -5.80 -21.25
CA TRP A 367 -2.77 -4.89 -20.56
C TRP A 367 -3.43 -4.15 -19.40
N VAL A 368 -2.63 -3.90 -18.37
CA VAL A 368 -3.03 -3.15 -17.17
C VAL A 368 -1.99 -2.08 -16.87
N SER A 369 -2.41 -0.81 -16.81
CA SER A 369 -1.58 0.26 -16.28
C SER A 369 -1.73 0.36 -14.77
N PHE A 370 -0.61 0.54 -14.07
CA PHE A 370 -0.56 0.80 -12.64
C PHE A 370 -0.15 2.25 -12.38
N MET A 371 -1.12 3.17 -12.40
CA MET A 371 -0.92 4.61 -12.21
C MET A 371 -1.73 5.16 -11.03
N ASP A 372 -1.21 6.22 -10.43
CA ASP A 372 -1.79 6.89 -9.27
C ASP A 372 -2.74 8.03 -9.80
N VAL A 373 -3.79 8.44 -9.07
CA VAL A 373 -4.91 9.28 -9.63
C VAL A 373 -4.47 10.71 -10.01
N ASP A 374 -3.33 11.15 -9.51
CA ASP A 374 -2.64 12.40 -9.84
C ASP A 374 -1.76 12.32 -11.11
N GLU A 375 -1.73 11.17 -11.80
CA GLU A 375 -0.77 10.88 -12.86
C GLU A 375 -1.42 10.73 -14.24
N PHE A 376 -0.91 11.49 -15.21
CA PHE A 376 -1.50 11.62 -16.54
C PHE A 376 -0.51 11.19 -17.65
N TYR A 377 -0.97 10.32 -18.56
CA TYR A 377 -0.21 9.98 -19.78
C TYR A 377 -0.28 11.14 -20.78
N TYR A 378 0.85 11.52 -21.36
CA TYR A 378 0.92 12.60 -22.37
C TYR A 378 1.68 12.15 -23.61
N PHE A 379 1.14 12.49 -24.80
CA PHE A 379 1.66 12.10 -26.10
C PHE A 379 1.73 13.31 -27.05
N PRO A 380 2.86 14.04 -27.13
CA PRO A 380 2.94 15.31 -27.87
C PRO A 380 2.74 15.17 -29.39
N ASN A 381 2.96 13.98 -29.97
CA ASN A 381 3.02 13.75 -31.42
C ASN A 381 1.94 12.77 -31.91
N LEU A 382 0.88 12.51 -31.14
CA LEU A 382 -0.21 11.58 -31.50
C LEU A 382 -1.57 12.29 -31.45
N PRO A 383 -2.59 11.83 -32.19
CA PRO A 383 -3.93 12.44 -32.19
C PRO A 383 -4.70 12.31 -30.86
N GLY A 384 -4.06 11.81 -29.79
CA GLY A 384 -4.60 11.72 -28.44
C GLY A 384 -5.67 10.63 -28.27
N HIS A 385 -6.80 10.78 -28.95
CA HIS A 385 -7.92 9.84 -28.88
C HIS A 385 -7.49 8.40 -29.20
N GLY A 386 -7.67 7.49 -28.26
CA GLY A 386 -7.26 6.09 -28.36
C GLY A 386 -5.75 5.82 -28.37
N ALA A 387 -4.90 6.85 -28.24
CA ALA A 387 -3.45 6.72 -28.45
C ALA A 387 -2.76 5.76 -27.47
N LEU A 388 -3.21 5.71 -26.21
CA LEU A 388 -2.68 4.79 -25.21
C LEU A 388 -3.10 3.34 -25.49
N ARG A 389 -4.32 3.12 -26.01
CA ARG A 389 -4.78 1.80 -26.48
C ARG A 389 -3.98 1.35 -27.70
N THR A 390 -3.85 2.19 -28.73
CA THR A 390 -3.07 1.87 -29.94
C THR A 390 -1.63 1.51 -29.61
N LEU A 391 -1.00 2.20 -28.64
CA LEU A 391 0.34 1.87 -28.16
C LEU A 391 0.43 0.43 -27.62
N VAL A 392 -0.53 -0.03 -26.81
CA VAL A 392 -0.50 -1.39 -26.26
C VAL A 392 -0.94 -2.45 -27.26
N SER A 393 -1.94 -2.17 -28.11
CA SER A 393 -2.39 -3.10 -29.16
C SER A 393 -1.24 -3.44 -30.12
N ASN A 394 -0.38 -2.47 -30.48
CA ASN A 394 0.83 -2.68 -31.29
C ASN A 394 1.86 -3.65 -30.68
N HIS A 395 1.80 -3.91 -29.37
CA HIS A 395 2.71 -4.83 -28.66
C HIS A 395 2.03 -6.12 -28.18
N THR A 396 0.70 -6.22 -28.21
CA THR A 396 -0.07 -7.38 -27.71
C THR A 396 0.32 -8.69 -28.40
N SER A 397 0.54 -8.65 -29.72
CA SER A 397 0.96 -9.82 -30.52
C SER A 397 2.40 -10.27 -30.25
N SER A 398 3.19 -9.54 -29.46
CA SER A 398 4.57 -9.91 -29.13
C SER A 398 4.62 -10.74 -27.84
N PRO A 399 5.03 -12.02 -27.87
CA PRO A 399 5.09 -12.87 -26.68
C PRO A 399 6.27 -12.52 -25.75
N SER A 400 7.23 -11.70 -26.20
CA SER A 400 8.42 -11.32 -25.43
C SER A 400 8.29 -9.99 -24.68
N ILE A 401 7.26 -9.19 -24.93
CA ILE A 401 7.06 -7.88 -24.30
C ILE A 401 5.99 -8.01 -23.19
N GLY A 402 6.45 -8.16 -21.94
CA GLY A 402 5.58 -8.19 -20.76
C GLY A 402 5.27 -6.82 -20.14
N GLU A 403 6.04 -5.78 -20.47
CA GLU A 403 5.95 -4.46 -19.85
C GLU A 403 6.35 -3.33 -20.82
N LEU A 404 5.61 -2.23 -20.79
CA LEU A 404 5.96 -0.94 -21.38
C LEU A 404 6.20 0.09 -20.26
N ARG A 405 7.34 0.78 -20.29
CA ARG A 405 7.72 1.81 -19.30
C ARG A 405 7.75 3.20 -19.91
N THR A 406 7.13 4.17 -19.24
CA THR A 406 7.29 5.60 -19.53
C THR A 406 7.94 6.35 -18.36
N ARG A 407 8.51 7.53 -18.64
CA ARG A 407 9.06 8.45 -17.64
C ARG A 407 7.93 9.28 -17.03
N CYS A 408 8.01 9.56 -15.74
CA CYS A 408 7.04 10.39 -15.02
C CYS A 408 7.76 11.63 -14.46
N HIS A 409 7.17 12.80 -14.71
CA HIS A 409 7.63 14.10 -14.24
C HIS A 409 6.66 14.66 -13.20
N SER A 410 7.19 15.17 -12.10
CA SER A 410 6.41 15.75 -11.01
C SER A 410 6.10 17.22 -11.31
N PHE A 411 4.81 17.56 -11.38
CA PHE A 411 4.34 18.94 -11.53
C PHE A 411 4.23 19.61 -10.16
N GLY A 412 4.58 20.91 -10.10
CA GLY A 412 4.49 21.74 -8.91
C GLY A 412 3.24 22.62 -8.89
N PRO A 413 3.00 23.38 -7.79
CA PRO A 413 1.80 24.21 -7.64
C PRO A 413 1.64 25.33 -8.69
N SER A 414 2.64 25.55 -9.56
CA SER A 414 2.55 26.42 -10.74
C SER A 414 2.17 27.87 -10.41
N GLY A 415 2.57 28.35 -9.23
CA GLY A 415 2.28 29.68 -8.69
C GLY A 415 1.00 29.78 -7.84
N LEU A 416 0.17 28.74 -7.83
CA LEU A 416 -1.13 28.67 -7.14
C LEU A 416 -0.99 28.43 -5.63
N ARG A 417 -2.02 28.81 -4.87
CA ARG A 417 -2.17 28.57 -3.42
C ARG A 417 -3.32 27.61 -3.05
N SER A 418 -4.11 27.20 -4.05
CA SER A 418 -5.27 26.33 -3.91
C SER A 418 -5.36 25.41 -5.13
N PRO A 419 -6.09 24.29 -5.06
CA PRO A 419 -6.39 23.49 -6.24
C PRO A 419 -7.00 24.34 -7.38
N PRO A 420 -6.65 24.06 -8.64
CA PRO A 420 -7.14 24.82 -9.79
C PRO A 420 -8.61 24.51 -10.10
N LYS A 421 -9.43 25.56 -10.20
CA LYS A 421 -10.88 25.47 -10.48
C LYS A 421 -11.25 24.85 -11.85
N ASN A 422 -10.27 24.71 -12.74
CA ASN A 422 -10.43 24.23 -14.11
C ASN A 422 -9.85 22.80 -14.31
N GLY A 423 -9.54 22.09 -13.22
CA GLY A 423 -8.88 20.78 -13.27
C GLY A 423 -7.36 20.87 -13.15
N VAL A 424 -6.74 19.78 -12.69
CA VAL A 424 -5.29 19.69 -12.43
C VAL A 424 -4.48 19.71 -13.72
N THR A 425 -4.99 19.12 -14.79
CA THR A 425 -4.33 19.09 -16.12
C THR A 425 -4.22 20.47 -16.75
N VAL A 426 -5.17 21.37 -16.46
CA VAL A 426 -5.22 22.73 -16.97
C VAL A 426 -4.48 23.72 -16.06
N GLY A 427 -4.54 23.50 -14.75
CA GLY A 427 -3.99 24.44 -13.76
C GLY A 427 -2.52 24.24 -13.38
N TYR A 428 -2.00 23.01 -13.42
CA TYR A 428 -0.60 22.74 -13.09
C TYR A 428 0.23 22.59 -14.37
N THR A 429 0.87 23.67 -14.80
CA THR A 429 1.69 23.74 -16.03
C THR A 429 3.16 24.10 -15.78
N CYS A 430 3.68 23.85 -14.58
CA CYS A 430 5.11 23.93 -14.28
C CYS A 430 5.57 22.70 -13.51
N ARG A 431 6.76 22.19 -13.85
CA ARG A 431 7.28 20.90 -13.34
C ARG A 431 8.79 20.87 -13.19
N LEU A 432 9.29 19.79 -12.60
CA LEU A 432 10.70 19.44 -12.62
C LEU A 432 11.18 19.10 -14.04
N GLN A 433 12.39 19.53 -14.39
CA GLN A 433 13.04 19.26 -15.66
C GLN A 433 13.36 17.77 -15.79
N ARG A 434 13.87 17.16 -14.71
CA ARG A 434 14.20 15.73 -14.67
C ARG A 434 12.97 14.88 -14.31
N PRO A 435 12.79 13.70 -14.92
CA PRO A 435 11.80 12.73 -14.45
C PRO A 435 12.32 12.06 -13.17
N GLU A 436 11.48 12.01 -12.13
CA GLU A 436 11.83 11.38 -10.85
C GLU A 436 11.46 9.89 -10.81
N ARG A 437 10.48 9.48 -11.62
CA ARG A 437 9.81 8.18 -11.54
C ARG A 437 9.64 7.57 -12.93
N HIS A 438 9.20 6.31 -12.96
CA HIS A 438 8.65 5.68 -14.15
C HIS A 438 7.26 5.12 -13.86
N LYS A 439 6.50 4.84 -14.92
CA LYS A 439 5.19 4.17 -14.86
C LYS A 439 5.15 3.03 -15.84
N SER A 440 4.41 2.00 -15.48
CA SER A 440 4.44 0.69 -16.12
C SER A 440 3.04 0.27 -16.55
N ILE A 441 2.95 -0.17 -17.80
CA ILE A 441 1.80 -0.90 -18.32
C ILE A 441 2.28 -2.33 -18.54
N VAL A 442 1.65 -3.31 -17.89
CA VAL A 442 2.09 -4.70 -17.88
C VAL A 442 1.02 -5.62 -18.48
N ARG A 443 1.44 -6.73 -19.07
CA ARG A 443 0.55 -7.85 -19.39
C ARG A 443 0.40 -8.72 -18.13
N PRO A 444 -0.81 -8.92 -17.58
CA PRO A 444 -1.00 -9.76 -16.39
C PRO A 444 -0.48 -11.20 -16.54
N GLU A 445 -0.56 -11.73 -17.76
CA GLU A 445 -0.07 -13.06 -18.14
C GLU A 445 1.46 -13.20 -18.12
N ALA A 446 2.18 -12.08 -18.24
CA ALA A 446 3.65 -12.04 -18.24
C ALA A 446 4.25 -11.68 -16.87
N LEU A 447 3.43 -11.57 -15.82
CA LEU A 447 3.88 -11.27 -14.47
C LEU A 447 4.53 -12.50 -13.81
N ASP A 448 5.60 -12.25 -13.06
CA ASP A 448 6.29 -13.30 -12.32
C ASP A 448 5.40 -13.94 -11.22
N THR A 449 5.68 -15.21 -10.94
CA THR A 449 4.97 -16.05 -9.96
C THR A 449 5.13 -15.61 -8.50
N THR A 450 5.93 -14.58 -8.19
CA THR A 450 5.92 -13.88 -6.90
C THR A 450 4.86 -12.77 -6.81
N LEU A 451 4.33 -12.28 -7.94
CA LEU A 451 3.54 -11.04 -8.06
C LEU A 451 4.22 -9.79 -7.46
N MET A 452 5.55 -9.80 -7.32
CA MET A 452 6.31 -8.68 -6.77
C MET A 452 6.30 -7.49 -7.73
N MET A 453 5.64 -6.40 -7.35
CA MET A 453 5.39 -5.21 -8.18
C MET A 453 6.62 -4.29 -8.34
N TRP A 454 7.82 -4.86 -8.53
CA TRP A 454 9.12 -4.19 -8.49
C TRP A 454 9.14 -2.86 -9.27
N ALA A 455 8.68 -2.84 -10.52
CA ALA A 455 8.74 -1.63 -11.35
C ALA A 455 7.98 -0.42 -10.74
N LYS A 456 6.78 -0.64 -10.20
CA LYS A 456 5.95 0.40 -9.58
C LYS A 456 6.54 0.96 -8.27
N PHE A 457 7.31 0.15 -7.53
CA PHE A 457 7.78 0.44 -6.17
C PHE A 457 9.29 0.60 -6.00
N TYR A 458 10.11 0.29 -7.02
CA TYR A 458 11.57 0.37 -6.94
C TYR A 458 12.05 1.73 -6.41
N ARG A 459 12.81 1.69 -5.30
CA ARG A 459 13.29 2.86 -4.54
C ARG A 459 12.22 3.79 -3.95
N ARG A 460 10.94 3.39 -3.86
CA ARG A 460 9.94 4.13 -3.06
C ARG A 460 10.23 3.94 -1.56
N VAL A 461 10.39 5.05 -0.84
CA VAL A 461 10.26 5.08 0.62
C VAL A 461 8.77 4.95 0.98
N ALA A 462 8.45 4.22 2.05
CA ALA A 462 7.08 4.05 2.54
C ALA A 462 6.50 5.42 2.94
N THR A 463 5.59 5.94 2.12
CA THR A 463 5.09 7.32 2.21
C THR A 463 3.77 7.38 2.97
N TYR A 464 3.79 6.96 4.24
CA TYR A 464 2.74 7.41 5.17
C TYR A 464 3.08 8.82 5.66
N VAL A 465 2.66 9.80 4.86
CA VAL A 465 2.63 11.20 5.26
C VAL A 465 1.28 11.44 5.92
N ALA A 466 1.25 11.50 7.26
CA ALA A 466 0.13 12.13 7.96
C ALA A 466 0.00 13.58 7.47
N ASP A 467 -1.21 14.17 7.49
CA ASP A 467 -1.37 15.58 7.14
C ASP A 467 -0.36 16.41 7.93
N TRP A 468 0.50 17.15 7.23
CA TRP A 468 1.58 17.92 7.83
C TRP A 468 1.06 19.03 8.75
N LYS A 469 -0.24 19.35 8.69
CA LYS A 469 -0.96 20.27 9.57
C LYS A 469 -1.42 19.64 10.89
N ASP A 470 -1.45 18.32 10.99
CA ASP A 470 -1.84 17.59 12.20
C ASP A 470 -0.60 17.12 12.96
N SER A 471 -0.49 17.44 14.25
CA SER A 471 0.69 17.14 15.09
C SER A 471 0.72 15.66 15.54
N GLN A 472 0.35 14.75 14.64
CA GLN A 472 0.35 13.31 14.88
C GLN A 472 1.66 12.67 14.44
N ASN A 473 2.06 11.63 15.17
CA ASN A 473 3.18 10.75 14.81
C ASN A 473 4.52 11.50 14.64
N GLU A 474 4.76 12.58 15.40
CA GLU A 474 6.01 13.36 15.35
C GLU A 474 7.27 12.51 15.56
N GLY A 475 7.18 11.49 16.43
CA GLY A 475 8.25 10.50 16.66
C GLY A 475 8.35 9.38 15.61
N SER A 476 7.63 9.46 14.49
CA SER A 476 7.64 8.42 13.45
C SER A 476 8.94 8.42 12.65
N ARG A 477 9.45 7.21 12.37
CA ARG A 477 10.57 6.98 11.45
C ARG A 477 10.22 7.22 9.99
N ASP A 478 8.93 7.37 9.67
CA ASP A 478 8.44 7.64 8.31
C ASP A 478 8.52 9.15 7.96
N ARG A 479 8.81 10.05 8.93
CA ARG A 479 9.01 11.49 8.65
C ARG A 479 10.29 11.71 7.85
N ALA A 480 10.19 12.53 6.80
CA ALA A 480 11.35 12.96 6.03
C ALA A 480 12.32 13.81 6.90
N PRO A 481 13.62 13.47 6.98
CA PRO A 481 14.57 14.17 7.84
C PRO A 481 14.73 15.66 7.49
N GLY A 482 14.83 16.52 8.51
CA GLY A 482 15.07 17.95 8.35
C GLY A 482 13.81 18.84 8.30
N LEU A 483 12.61 18.26 8.22
CA LEU A 483 11.36 19.00 8.41
C LEU A 483 11.05 19.13 9.91
N GLY A 484 10.91 20.36 10.41
CA GLY A 484 10.51 20.68 11.78
C GLY A 484 9.08 20.25 12.11
N THR A 485 8.72 20.21 13.39
CA THR A 485 7.40 19.76 13.86
C THR A 485 6.28 20.74 13.51
N GLU A 486 6.56 22.04 13.42
CA GLU A 486 5.54 23.07 13.16
C GLU A 486 5.06 23.08 11.70
N PRO A 487 3.73 23.24 11.45
CA PRO A 487 3.14 23.26 10.12
C PRO A 487 3.29 24.62 9.44
N ILE A 488 4.53 24.99 9.10
CA ILE A 488 4.83 26.25 8.40
C ILE A 488 4.97 25.98 6.89
N GLU A 489 4.02 26.46 6.09
CA GLU A 489 4.15 26.51 4.63
C GLU A 489 5.30 27.46 4.24
N PRO A 490 6.32 27.03 3.48
CA PRO A 490 7.39 27.92 3.04
C PRO A 490 6.84 29.07 2.18
N ALA A 491 7.34 30.30 2.38
CA ALA A 491 6.87 31.48 1.64
C ALA A 491 7.02 31.36 0.11
N ASP A 492 7.95 30.51 -0.35
CA ASP A 492 8.20 30.18 -1.75
C ASP A 492 7.47 28.91 -2.25
N TRP A 493 6.70 28.22 -1.40
CA TRP A 493 6.09 26.90 -1.69
C TRP A 493 5.37 26.84 -3.04
N ARG A 494 4.56 27.85 -3.35
CA ARG A 494 3.81 27.98 -4.63
C ARG A 494 4.70 27.96 -5.89
N LEU A 495 6.00 28.25 -5.75
CA LEU A 495 7.00 28.26 -6.83
C LEU A 495 7.97 27.05 -6.75
N ARG A 496 7.85 26.18 -5.74
CA ARG A 496 8.68 24.97 -5.65
C ARG A 496 8.30 23.95 -6.73
N PHE A 497 9.27 23.12 -7.08
CA PHE A 497 9.16 22.09 -8.12
C PHE A 497 8.82 22.63 -9.53
N CYS A 498 9.01 23.94 -9.75
CA CYS A 498 8.81 24.63 -11.02
C CYS A 498 10.17 24.98 -11.66
N GLU A 499 10.72 24.07 -12.45
CA GLU A 499 11.97 24.25 -13.22
C GLU A 499 11.70 24.52 -14.70
N VAL A 500 10.60 23.96 -15.24
CA VAL A 500 10.20 24.07 -16.64
C VAL A 500 8.69 24.32 -16.71
N TRP A 501 8.29 25.39 -17.40
CA TRP A 501 6.91 25.57 -17.85
C TRP A 501 6.60 24.54 -18.94
N ASP A 502 5.61 23.69 -18.69
CA ASP A 502 5.18 22.64 -19.60
C ASP A 502 3.66 22.69 -19.67
N THR A 503 3.15 23.13 -20.82
CA THR A 503 1.73 23.37 -21.07
C THR A 503 1.10 22.29 -21.95
N GLY A 504 1.89 21.33 -22.44
CA GLY A 504 1.46 20.43 -23.52
C GLY A 504 0.22 19.60 -23.17
N LEU A 505 0.09 19.17 -21.92
CA LEU A 505 -1.08 18.45 -21.43
C LEU A 505 -2.33 19.35 -21.37
N ARG A 506 -2.22 20.55 -20.77
CA ARG A 506 -3.30 21.56 -20.76
C ARG A 506 -3.77 21.86 -22.16
N ASP A 507 -2.84 22.14 -23.07
CA ASP A 507 -3.16 22.64 -24.40
C ASP A 507 -3.84 21.53 -25.24
N VAL A 508 -3.51 20.24 -25.02
CA VAL A 508 -4.26 19.10 -25.54
C VAL A 508 -5.66 18.97 -24.91
N VAL A 509 -5.78 19.12 -23.59
CA VAL A 509 -7.07 19.03 -22.88
C VAL A 509 -8.04 20.13 -23.34
N LEU A 510 -7.59 21.38 -23.42
CA LEU A 510 -8.39 22.52 -23.91
C LEU A 510 -8.74 22.40 -25.40
N ALA A 511 -7.95 21.68 -26.20
CA ALA A 511 -8.25 21.46 -27.62
C ALA A 511 -9.23 20.30 -27.89
N ASN A 512 -9.45 19.38 -26.93
CA ASN A 512 -10.17 18.12 -27.18
C ASN A 512 -11.28 17.78 -26.16
N LEU A 513 -11.26 18.36 -24.96
CA LEU A 513 -12.09 17.95 -23.82
C LEU A 513 -12.75 19.13 -23.07
N ASP A 514 -12.61 20.36 -23.57
CA ASP A 514 -13.11 21.61 -22.97
C ASP A 514 -14.65 21.64 -22.77
N ASP A 515 -15.39 20.83 -23.54
CA ASP A 515 -16.84 20.66 -23.40
C ASP A 515 -17.26 19.38 -22.65
N VAL A 516 -16.31 18.48 -22.35
CA VAL A 516 -16.55 17.19 -21.68
C VAL A 516 -16.15 17.25 -20.20
N LEU A 517 -15.08 17.98 -19.89
CA LEU A 517 -14.66 18.26 -18.52
C LEU A 517 -15.47 19.45 -17.97
N PRO A 518 -16.07 19.34 -16.76
CA PRO A 518 -17.01 20.33 -16.25
C PRO A 518 -16.30 21.63 -15.83
N ARG A 519 -16.23 22.60 -16.76
CA ARG A 519 -15.70 23.95 -16.50
C ARG A 519 -16.38 24.60 -15.29
N GLY A 520 -15.61 24.88 -14.24
CA GLY A 520 -16.01 25.75 -13.13
C GLY A 520 -16.90 25.14 -12.04
N ARG A 521 -17.02 23.81 -11.93
CA ARG A 521 -17.75 23.18 -10.80
C ARG A 521 -16.90 22.30 -9.86
N TYR A 522 -15.65 22.71 -9.65
CA TYR A 522 -14.90 22.42 -8.40
C TYR A 522 -15.25 23.45 -7.31
N LEU A 523 -16.53 23.51 -6.97
CA LEU A 523 -17.07 24.21 -5.80
C LEU A 523 -17.77 23.14 -4.96
N GLY A 524 -17.18 22.80 -3.82
CA GLY A 524 -17.64 21.69 -2.98
C GLY A 524 -18.91 22.02 -2.18
N GLY A 525 -19.43 20.99 -1.52
CA GLY A 525 -20.70 21.02 -0.80
C GLY A 525 -21.75 20.18 -1.52
N ILE A 526 -22.12 19.05 -0.90
CA ILE A 526 -23.45 18.48 -1.10
C ILE A 526 -24.35 19.27 -0.14
N ASP A 527 -25.09 20.24 -0.66
CA ASP A 527 -26.26 20.75 0.06
C ASP A 527 -27.31 19.62 0.12
N ILE A 528 -27.93 19.44 1.29
CA ILE A 528 -28.82 18.33 1.65
C ILE A 528 -30.28 18.80 1.66
#